data_AF-A0AB34YLL2-F1
#
_entry.id   AF-A0AB34YLL2-F1
#
_cell.length_a   1.000
_cell.length_b   1.000
_cell.length_c   1.000
_cell.angle_alpha   90.00
_cell.angle_beta   90.00
_cell.angle_gamma   90.00
#
_symmetry.space_group_name_H-M   'P 1'
#
loop_
_entity.id
_entity.type
_entity.pdbx_description
1 polymer ?
#
loop_
_entity_poly.entity_id
_entity_poly.type
_entity_poly.pdbx_seq_one_letter_code
_entity_poly.pdbx_strand_id
1 'polypeptide(L)'
;MAGIVLEIASEGEYLSEYKLFWFGVMLDTYLMNTKNAPLIINALYNHPCATDITRAKILEIQDLRFGLPEMREGFLREGRSDWLAWASAVGSVAMDKQARNYLLDYFKNGSAMNELIARILQKD
;
A
#
# COMPACT_ATOMS: atom_id res chain seq x y z
N MET A 1 12.73 -14.20 -12.14
CA MET A 1 11.31 -14.02 -11.75
C MET A 1 11.01 -12.56 -11.44
N ALA A 2 11.52 -11.97 -10.36
CA ALA A 2 11.30 -10.53 -10.07
C ALA A 2 11.79 -9.57 -11.18
N GLY A 3 12.85 -9.94 -11.91
CA GLY A 3 13.34 -9.16 -13.06
C GLY A 3 12.30 -8.99 -14.17
N ILE A 4 11.51 -10.03 -14.45
CA ILE A 4 10.49 -10.01 -15.51
C ILE A 4 9.34 -9.07 -15.12
N VAL A 5 8.89 -9.13 -13.87
CA VAL A 5 7.84 -8.21 -13.37
C VAL A 5 8.32 -6.77 -13.45
N LEU A 6 9.57 -6.50 -13.07
CA LEU A 6 10.15 -5.16 -13.13
C LEU A 6 10.27 -4.65 -14.57
N GLU A 7 10.79 -5.49 -15.47
CA GLU A 7 10.93 -5.18 -16.89
C GLU A 7 9.57 -4.80 -17.49
N ILE A 8 8.57 -5.67 -17.36
CA ILE A 8 7.23 -5.43 -17.90
C ILE A 8 6.60 -4.18 -17.24
N ALA A 9 6.65 -4.05 -15.91
CA ALA A 9 6.08 -2.88 -15.22
C ALA A 9 6.79 -1.55 -15.55
N SER A 10 7.99 -1.60 -16.12
CA SER A 10 8.72 -0.42 -16.59
C SER A 10 8.46 -0.10 -18.06
N GLU A 11 7.92 -1.05 -18.83
CA GLU A 11 7.49 -0.85 -20.21
C GLU A 11 6.14 -0.11 -20.24
N GLY A 12 6.15 1.11 -20.79
CA GLY A 12 5.06 2.08 -20.65
C GLY A 12 3.74 1.80 -21.39
N GLU A 13 2.83 2.77 -21.21
CA GLU A 13 1.49 3.10 -21.81
C GLU A 13 0.45 2.01 -22.15
N TYR A 14 0.77 0.73 -22.24
CA TYR A 14 -0.19 -0.32 -22.63
C TYR A 14 -0.51 -1.34 -21.53
N LEU A 15 -0.09 -1.08 -20.29
CA LEU A 15 -0.44 -1.91 -19.15
C LEU A 15 -1.76 -1.45 -18.53
N SER A 16 -2.78 -2.30 -18.68
CA SER A 16 -4.05 -2.15 -17.96
C SER A 16 -3.84 -2.19 -16.45
N GLU A 17 -4.64 -1.42 -15.71
CA GLU A 17 -4.72 -1.45 -14.23
C GLU A 17 -4.76 -2.87 -13.67
N TYR A 18 -5.56 -3.77 -14.25
CA TYR A 18 -5.65 -5.18 -13.83
C TYR A 18 -4.29 -5.90 -13.78
N LYS A 19 -3.44 -5.69 -14.79
CA LYS A 19 -2.10 -6.29 -14.83
C LYS A 19 -1.21 -5.72 -13.73
N LEU A 20 -1.25 -4.39 -13.54
CA LEU A 20 -0.49 -3.72 -12.49
C LEU A 20 -0.92 -4.19 -11.09
N PHE A 21 -2.22 -4.36 -10.86
CA PHE A 21 -2.75 -4.91 -9.62
C PHE A 21 -2.19 -6.32 -9.35
N TRP A 22 -2.23 -7.22 -10.34
CA TRP A 22 -1.67 -8.56 -10.19
C TRP A 22 -0.15 -8.58 -10.02
N PHE A 23 0.58 -7.61 -10.58
CA PHE A 23 2.00 -7.42 -10.29
C PHE A 23 2.22 -7.03 -8.83
N GLY A 24 1.36 -6.19 -8.26
CA GLY A 24 1.34 -5.87 -6.83
C GLY A 24 1.08 -7.11 -5.96
N VAL A 25 0.13 -7.97 -6.35
CA VAL A 25 -0.13 -9.24 -5.66
C VAL A 25 1.09 -10.17 -5.70
N MET A 26 1.71 -10.32 -6.87
CA MET A 26 2.93 -11.14 -7.00
C MET A 26 4.09 -10.57 -6.18
N LEU A 27 4.24 -9.25 -6.16
CA LEU A 27 5.23 -8.57 -5.35
C LEU A 27 5.05 -8.92 -3.87
N ASP A 28 3.87 -8.63 -3.32
CA ASP A 28 3.50 -8.84 -1.91
C ASP A 28 3.71 -10.29 -1.48
N THR A 29 3.22 -11.23 -2.29
CA THR A 29 3.20 -12.65 -1.91
C THR A 29 4.56 -13.34 -2.09
N TYR A 30 5.34 -12.96 -3.11
CA TYR A 30 6.49 -13.77 -3.54
C TYR A 30 7.80 -13.00 -3.73
N LEU A 31 7.77 -11.69 -3.96
CA LEU A 31 8.95 -10.96 -4.45
C LEU A 31 9.51 -9.93 -3.47
N MET A 32 8.88 -9.73 -2.31
CA MET A 32 9.34 -8.77 -1.29
C MET A 32 10.79 -9.01 -0.81
N ASN A 33 11.25 -10.26 -0.81
CA ASN A 33 12.62 -10.61 -0.40
C ASN A 33 13.65 -10.59 -1.54
N THR A 34 13.29 -10.01 -2.68
CA THR A 34 14.20 -9.88 -3.83
C THR A 34 14.82 -8.49 -3.88
N LYS A 35 16.03 -8.39 -4.44
CA LYS A 35 16.71 -7.09 -4.65
C LYS A 35 15.92 -6.10 -5.51
N ASN A 36 14.94 -6.58 -6.28
CA ASN A 36 14.11 -5.76 -7.16
C ASN A 36 12.84 -5.23 -6.49
N ALA A 37 12.51 -5.68 -5.26
CA ALA A 37 11.30 -5.23 -4.56
C ALA A 37 11.11 -3.70 -4.52
N PRO A 38 12.11 -2.88 -4.11
CA PRO A 38 11.93 -1.42 -4.10
C PRO A 38 11.71 -0.82 -5.49
N LEU A 39 12.33 -1.40 -6.53
CA LEU A 39 12.15 -0.95 -7.90
C LEU A 39 10.75 -1.30 -8.43
N ILE A 40 10.24 -2.48 -8.10
CA ILE A 40 8.87 -2.88 -8.47
C ILE A 40 7.84 -2.03 -7.72
N ILE A 41 8.03 -1.76 -6.43
CA ILE A 41 7.18 -0.83 -5.66
C ILE A 41 7.09 0.51 -6.37
N ASN A 42 8.24 1.12 -6.70
CA ASN A 42 8.28 2.39 -7.38
C ASN A 42 7.62 2.35 -8.76
N ALA A 43 7.92 1.31 -9.56
CA ALA A 43 7.36 1.15 -10.90
C ALA A 43 5.84 1.04 -10.86
N LEU A 44 5.27 0.25 -9.94
CA LEU A 44 3.83 0.04 -9.84
C LEU A 44 3.10 1.26 -9.25
N TYR A 45 3.65 1.90 -8.23
CA TYR A 45 3.01 3.03 -7.56
C TYR A 45 2.96 4.29 -8.44
N ASN A 46 4.03 4.52 -9.21
CA ASN A 46 4.20 5.70 -10.06
C ASN A 46 3.90 5.41 -11.55
N HIS A 47 3.38 4.23 -11.89
CA HIS A 47 3.05 3.90 -13.27
C HIS A 47 2.02 4.91 -13.84
N PRO A 48 2.14 5.36 -15.09
CA PRO A 48 1.17 6.29 -15.70
C PRO A 48 -0.28 5.78 -15.68
N CYS A 49 -0.46 4.46 -15.82
CA CYS A 49 -1.77 3.80 -15.75
C CYS A 49 -2.14 3.33 -14.32
N ALA A 50 -1.36 3.67 -13.29
CA ALA A 50 -1.73 3.34 -11.92
C ALA A 50 -2.90 4.22 -11.46
N THR A 51 -3.94 3.56 -10.98
CA THR A 51 -5.08 4.17 -10.30
C THR A 51 -4.93 4.00 -8.79
N ASP A 52 -5.93 4.48 -8.05
CA ASP A 52 -6.00 4.27 -6.61
C ASP A 52 -6.08 2.79 -6.23
N ILE A 53 -6.60 1.91 -7.09
CA ILE A 53 -6.67 0.47 -6.82
C ILE A 53 -5.27 -0.16 -6.84
N THR A 54 -4.46 0.14 -7.85
CA THR A 54 -3.06 -0.34 -7.91
C THR A 54 -2.26 0.21 -6.74
N ARG A 55 -2.38 1.51 -6.45
CA ARG A 55 -1.66 2.15 -5.33
C ARG A 55 -2.12 1.60 -3.98
N ALA A 56 -3.42 1.37 -3.79
CA ALA A 56 -3.95 0.72 -2.60
C ALA A 56 -3.32 -0.65 -2.37
N LYS A 57 -3.18 -1.47 -3.42
CA LYS A 57 -2.50 -2.77 -3.27
C LYS A 57 -1.06 -2.63 -2.78
N ILE A 58 -0.32 -1.61 -3.24
CA ILE A 58 1.04 -1.34 -2.73
C ILE A 58 1.01 -0.89 -1.26
N LEU A 59 0.08 0.00 -0.90
CA LEU A 59 -0.05 0.51 0.47
C LEU A 59 -0.46 -0.58 1.47
N GLU A 60 -1.18 -1.62 1.02
CA GLU A 60 -1.60 -2.76 1.85
C GLU A 60 -0.43 -3.69 2.25
N ILE A 61 0.69 -3.66 1.54
CA ILE A 61 1.84 -4.59 1.75
C ILE A 61 2.44 -4.40 3.15
N GLN A 62 2.25 -5.34 4.08
CA GLN A 62 2.62 -5.12 5.49
C GLN A 62 4.14 -5.07 5.80
N ASP A 63 5.00 -5.21 4.80
CA ASP A 63 6.45 -4.99 4.97
C ASP A 63 6.75 -3.55 5.40
N LEU A 64 7.67 -3.39 6.35
CA LEU A 64 8.06 -2.09 6.91
C LEU A 64 9.29 -1.49 6.24
N ARG A 65 9.89 -2.19 5.27
CA ARG A 65 11.03 -1.70 4.48
C ARG A 65 10.55 -0.78 3.35
N PHE A 66 11.51 -0.27 2.59
CA PHE A 66 11.29 0.44 1.31
C PHE A 66 10.47 1.73 1.39
N GLY A 67 10.30 2.32 2.58
CA GLY A 67 9.57 3.58 2.75
C GLY A 67 8.04 3.42 2.81
N LEU A 68 7.52 2.19 2.88
CA LEU A 68 6.08 1.94 2.90
C LEU A 68 5.37 2.57 4.11
N PRO A 69 5.91 2.53 5.35
CA PRO A 69 5.29 3.21 6.48
C PRO A 69 5.12 4.73 6.27
N GLU A 70 6.13 5.39 5.72
CA GLU A 70 6.13 6.82 5.46
C GLU A 70 5.11 7.19 4.37
N MET A 71 4.97 6.35 3.34
CA MET A 71 3.94 6.52 2.31
C MET A 71 2.52 6.46 2.90
N ARG A 72 2.28 5.60 3.90
CA ARG A 72 0.98 5.45 4.58
C ARG A 72 0.65 6.62 5.48
N GLU A 73 1.64 7.17 6.16
CA GLU A 73 1.46 8.19 7.19
C GLU A 73 0.71 9.42 6.65
N GLY A 74 1.02 9.86 5.43
CA GLY A 74 0.30 10.96 4.78
C GLY A 74 -1.21 10.72 4.69
N PHE A 75 -1.61 9.56 4.14
CA PHE A 75 -3.03 9.21 3.98
C PHE A 75 -3.77 9.06 5.32
N LEU A 76 -3.10 8.52 6.34
CA LEU A 76 -3.69 8.31 7.66
C LEU A 76 -3.89 9.63 8.41
N ARG A 77 -2.94 10.57 8.30
CA ARG A 77 -3.03 11.88 8.96
C ARG A 77 -4.00 12.84 8.28
N GLU A 78 -4.13 12.77 6.95
CA GLU A 78 -5.09 13.59 6.21
C GLU A 78 -6.56 13.23 6.54
N GLY A 79 -6.81 12.06 7.12
CA GLY A 79 -8.16 11.62 7.47
C GLY A 79 -9.03 11.32 6.25
N ARG A 80 -8.42 11.02 5.09
CA ARG A 80 -9.13 10.65 3.86
C ARG A 80 -9.95 9.38 4.09
N SER A 81 -11.07 9.27 3.37
CA SER A 81 -11.96 8.10 3.41
C SER A 81 -12.11 7.50 2.03
N ASP A 82 -11.01 6.95 1.53
CA ASP A 82 -10.88 6.34 0.21
C ASP A 82 -9.97 5.10 0.25
N TRP A 83 -9.81 4.46 -0.90
CA TRP A 83 -9.02 3.23 -1.05
C TRP A 83 -7.60 3.35 -0.51
N LEU A 84 -6.95 4.50 -0.68
CA LEU A 84 -5.56 4.71 -0.26
C LEU A 84 -5.44 4.80 1.25
N ALA A 85 -6.36 5.53 1.90
CA ALA A 85 -6.38 5.64 3.36
C ALA A 85 -6.73 4.29 4.02
N TRP A 86 -7.70 3.55 3.46
CA TRP A 86 -8.08 2.24 3.99
C TRP A 86 -6.97 1.20 3.83
N ALA A 87 -6.34 1.13 2.66
CA ALA A 87 -5.20 0.25 2.44
C ALA A 87 -4.00 0.63 3.31
N SER A 88 -3.77 1.93 3.53
CA SER A 88 -2.74 2.40 4.46
C SER A 88 -2.99 1.93 5.88
N ALA A 89 -4.23 1.98 6.36
CA ALA A 89 -4.59 1.49 7.69
C ALA A 89 -4.30 -0.01 7.82
N VAL A 90 -4.70 -0.81 6.83
CA VAL A 90 -4.49 -2.27 6.81
C VAL A 90 -2.99 -2.61 6.71
N GLY A 91 -2.23 -1.90 5.87
CA GLY A 91 -0.80 -2.12 5.72
C GLY A 91 0.02 -1.76 6.98
N SER A 92 -0.52 -0.89 7.84
CA SER A 92 0.10 -0.51 9.10
C SER A 92 -0.04 -1.54 10.24
N VAL A 93 -0.76 -2.66 10.04
CA VAL A 93 -0.98 -3.66 11.09
C VAL A 93 0.33 -4.24 11.65
N ALA A 94 1.34 -4.42 10.80
CA ALA A 94 2.66 -4.95 11.19
C ALA A 94 3.56 -3.94 11.93
N MET A 95 3.15 -2.66 12.01
CA MET A 95 3.89 -1.66 12.78
C MET A 95 3.79 -1.95 14.29
N ASP A 96 4.68 -1.32 15.07
CA ASP A 96 4.55 -1.27 16.52
C ASP A 96 3.15 -0.78 16.94
N LYS A 97 2.58 -1.42 17.96
CA LYS A 97 1.19 -1.20 18.38
C LYS A 97 0.93 0.26 18.76
N GLN A 98 1.86 0.88 19.48
CA GLN A 98 1.73 2.26 19.95
C GLN A 98 1.80 3.22 18.76
N ALA A 99 2.79 3.04 17.87
CA ALA A 99 2.94 3.86 16.67
C ALA A 99 1.73 3.73 15.73
N ARG A 100 1.27 2.50 15.48
CA ARG A 100 0.07 2.20 14.68
C ARG A 100 -1.17 2.88 15.26
N ASN A 101 -1.42 2.69 16.55
CA ASN A 101 -2.63 3.21 17.19
C ASN A 101 -2.65 4.75 17.18
N TYR A 102 -1.50 5.38 17.35
CA TYR A 102 -1.37 6.83 17.21
C TYR A 102 -1.78 7.33 15.81
N LEU A 103 -1.37 6.65 14.74
CA LEU A 103 -1.81 7.00 13.38
C LEU A 103 -3.30 6.71 13.15
N LEU A 104 -3.80 5.57 13.64
CA LEU A 104 -5.21 5.20 13.51
C LEU A 104 -6.14 6.15 14.28
N ASP A 105 -5.65 6.80 15.34
CA ASP A 105 -6.41 7.80 16.09
C ASP A 105 -6.64 9.09 15.29
N TYR A 106 -5.76 9.45 14.36
CA TYR A 106 -6.04 10.51 13.37
C TYR A 106 -7.04 10.02 12.32
N PHE A 107 -6.74 8.87 11.72
CA PHE A 107 -7.51 8.29 10.62
C PHE A 107 -8.99 8.06 10.96
N LYS A 108 -9.28 7.55 12.17
CA LYS A 108 -10.65 7.24 12.61
C LYS A 108 -11.58 8.44 12.63
N ASN A 109 -11.04 9.66 12.78
CA ASN A 109 -11.86 10.88 12.82
C ASN A 109 -12.33 11.33 11.42
N GLY A 110 -11.84 10.68 10.35
CA GLY A 110 -12.17 11.06 8.97
C GLY A 110 -13.58 10.66 8.52
N SER A 111 -14.11 9.54 8.99
CA SER A 111 -15.49 9.10 8.69
C SER A 111 -15.92 7.93 9.58
N ALA A 112 -17.22 7.61 9.57
CA ALA A 112 -17.73 6.40 10.24
C ALA A 112 -17.11 5.10 9.68
N MET A 113 -16.75 5.09 8.38
CA MET A 113 -16.08 3.94 7.77
C MET A 113 -14.64 3.81 8.29
N ASN A 114 -13.91 4.92 8.38
CA ASN A 114 -12.56 4.92 8.94
C ASN A 114 -12.58 4.52 10.42
N GLU A 115 -13.57 4.99 11.17
CA GLU A 115 -13.76 4.60 12.56
C GLU A 115 -13.98 3.08 12.70
N LEU A 116 -14.84 2.50 11.86
CA LEU A 116 -15.07 1.06 11.83
C LEU A 116 -13.77 0.28 11.55
N ILE A 117 -13.03 0.67 10.52
CA ILE A 117 -11.76 0.04 10.16
C ILE A 117 -10.76 0.16 11.31
N ALA A 118 -10.56 1.36 11.87
CA ALA A 118 -9.64 1.58 12.98
C ALA A 118 -9.98 0.71 14.20
N ARG A 119 -11.28 0.61 14.54
CA ARG A 119 -11.74 -0.25 15.65
C ARG A 119 -11.49 -1.73 15.40
N ILE A 120 -11.50 -2.20 14.15
CA ILE A 120 -11.14 -3.58 13.82
C ILE A 120 -9.63 -3.77 14.05
N LEU A 121 -8.80 -2.89 13.48
CA LEU A 121 -7.34 -3.02 13.49
C LEU A 121 -6.67 -2.71 14.84
N GLN A 122 -7.32 -1.95 15.72
CA GLN A 122 -6.80 -1.63 17.07
C GLN A 122 -7.06 -2.75 18.09
N LYS A 123 -7.99 -3.69 17.80
CA LYS A 123 -8.31 -4.81 18.70
C LYS A 123 -7.26 -5.91 18.68
N ASP A 124 -6.57 -6.06 17.56
CA ASP A 124 -5.46 -7.00 17.35
C ASP A 124 -4.13 -6.38 17.81
#